data_AF-A0A7C9EVC6-F1
#
_entry.id   AF-A0A7C9EVC6-F1
#
_cell.length_a   1.000
_cell.length_b   1.000
_cell.length_c   1.000
_cell.angle_alpha   90.00
_cell.angle_beta   90.00
_cell.angle_gamma   90.00
#
_symmetry.space_group_name_H-M   'P 1'
#
loop_
_entity.id
_entity.type
_entity.pdbx_description
1 polymer ?
#
loop_
_entity_poly.entity_id
_entity_poly.type
_entity_poly.pdbx_seq_one_letter_code
_entity_poly.pdbx_strand_id
1 'polypeptide(L)'
;SNDGNLVLIKNDSSSPIWSTELESTPSEPVVAALLDNGNLVLRRGSNSSAPIWQSFDYPADTFMADSKLGLNKKTNRTKVLISWKNIEDPAPGLYSLEHDPNASQFIML
;
A
#
# COMPACT_ATOMS: atom_id res chain seq x y z
N SER A 1 16.57 -8.78 1.42
CA SER A 1 16.73 -7.63 2.33
C SER A 1 17.00 -8.15 3.73
N ASN A 2 17.89 -7.52 4.50
CA ASN A 2 18.22 -7.93 5.88
C ASN A 2 17.46 -7.14 6.94
N ASP A 3 16.65 -6.17 6.52
CA ASP A 3 15.89 -5.24 7.37
C ASP A 3 14.39 -5.59 7.45
N GLY A 4 13.98 -6.71 6.84
CA GLY A 4 12.58 -7.15 6.78
C GLY A 4 11.72 -6.47 5.70
N ASN A 5 12.28 -5.56 4.90
CA ASN A 5 11.54 -4.94 3.79
C ASN A 5 11.29 -5.92 2.64
N LEU A 6 10.11 -5.80 2.02
CA LEU A 6 9.86 -6.33 0.68
C LEU A 6 10.42 -5.33 -0.33
N VAL A 7 11.24 -5.82 -1.26
CA VAL A 7 11.96 -4.99 -2.24
C VAL A 7 11.74 -5.51 -3.65
N LEU A 8 11.56 -4.59 -4.59
CA LEU A 8 11.57 -4.88 -6.02
C LEU A 8 12.88 -4.37 -6.62
N ILE A 9 13.61 -5.26 -7.29
CA ILE A 9 14.91 -4.96 -7.89
C ILE A 9 14.79 -5.22 -9.39
N LYS A 10 15.21 -4.24 -10.20
CA LYS A 10 15.36 -4.41 -11.64
C LYS A 10 16.63 -5.22 -11.90
N ASN A 11 16.58 -6.18 -12.84
CA ASN A 11 17.73 -7.04 -13.19
C ASN A 11 19.05 -6.27 -13.20
N ASP A 12 20.06 -6.85 -12.54
CA ASP A 12 21.43 -6.34 -12.42
C ASP A 12 21.60 -4.97 -11.75
N SER A 13 20.54 -4.40 -11.16
CA SER A 13 20.62 -3.18 -10.34
C SER A 13 21.05 -3.50 -8.91
N SER A 14 21.99 -2.73 -8.38
CA SER A 14 22.36 -2.78 -6.96
C SER A 14 21.35 -2.05 -6.06
N SER A 15 20.56 -1.13 -6.62
CA SER A 15 19.54 -0.38 -5.88
C SER A 15 18.12 -0.90 -6.19
N PRO A 16 17.24 -0.99 -5.18
CA PRO A 16 15.84 -1.33 -5.38
C PRO A 16 15.11 -0.20 -6.11
N ILE A 17 14.19 -0.55 -7.01
CA ILE A 17 13.30 0.40 -7.68
C ILE A 17 12.06 0.73 -6.83
N TRP A 18 11.76 -0.11 -5.83
CA TRP A 18 10.67 0.08 -4.88
C TRP A 18 10.94 -0.74 -3.60
N SER A 19 10.46 -0.25 -2.46
CA SER A 19 10.45 -0.99 -1.20
C SER A 19 9.29 -0.57 -0.30
N THR A 20 8.95 -1.40 0.69
CA THR A 20 7.89 -1.10 1.67
C THR A 20 8.21 0.00 2.68
N GLU A 21 9.49 0.39 2.80
CA GLU A 21 9.98 1.43 3.71
C GLU A 21 9.49 1.28 5.16
N LEU A 22 9.70 0.10 5.75
CA LEU A 22 9.41 -0.14 7.16
C LEU A 22 10.21 0.82 8.05
N GLU A 23 9.53 1.45 9.02
CA GLU A 23 10.13 2.45 9.92
C GLU A 23 11.24 1.87 10.81
N SER A 24 11.22 0.56 11.07
CA SER A 24 12.21 -0.12 11.91
C SER A 24 12.41 -1.56 11.46
N THR A 25 13.63 -2.07 11.64
CA THR A 25 13.97 -3.47 11.39
C THR A 25 13.26 -4.37 12.41
N PRO A 26 12.41 -5.30 11.98
CA PRO A 26 11.75 -6.22 12.90
C PRO A 26 12.75 -7.18 13.55
N SER A 27 12.55 -7.48 14.83
CA SER A 27 13.35 -8.45 15.60
C SER A 27 13.03 -9.91 15.26
N GLU A 28 11.91 -10.14 14.58
CA GLU A 28 11.43 -11.46 14.18
C GLU A 28 11.42 -11.59 12.66
N PRO A 29 11.51 -12.82 12.12
CA PRO A 29 11.40 -13.05 10.68
C PRO A 29 10.12 -12.44 10.11
N VAL A 30 10.23 -11.74 8.99
CA VAL A 30 9.08 -11.14 8.30
C VAL A 30 8.57 -12.08 7.23
N VAL A 31 7.25 -12.29 7.21
CA VAL A 31 6.57 -13.09 6.19
C VAL A 31 5.68 -12.18 5.36
N ALA A 32 5.80 -12.29 4.03
CA ALA A 32 4.85 -11.72 3.09
C ALA A 32 3.72 -12.73 2.83
N ALA A 33 2.47 -12.29 2.88
CA ALA A 33 1.31 -13.12 2.62
C ALA A 33 0.25 -12.35 1.84
N LEU A 34 -0.35 -12.98 0.83
CA LEU A 34 -1.56 -12.49 0.18
C LEU A 34 -2.75 -13.12 0.89
N LEU A 35 -3.61 -12.28 1.48
CA LEU A 35 -4.82 -12.74 2.17
C LEU A 35 -5.95 -13.00 1.17
N ASP A 36 -6.97 -13.76 1.59
CA ASP A 36 -8.11 -14.13 0.73
C ASP A 36 -8.93 -12.92 0.23
N ASN A 37 -8.86 -11.78 0.94
CA ASN A 37 -9.49 -10.53 0.51
C ASN A 37 -8.63 -9.70 -0.47
N GLY A 38 -7.47 -10.23 -0.91
CA GLY A 38 -6.56 -9.55 -1.83
C GLY A 38 -5.55 -8.60 -1.18
N ASN A 39 -5.58 -8.44 0.15
CA ASN A 39 -4.61 -7.61 0.85
C ASN A 39 -3.25 -8.32 0.93
N LEU A 40 -2.21 -7.72 0.34
CA LEU A 40 -0.83 -8.18 0.50
C LEU A 40 -0.27 -7.57 1.78
N VAL A 41 0.14 -8.40 2.73
CA VAL A 41 0.62 -7.97 4.04
C VAL A 41 2.03 -8.45 4.32
N LEU A 42 2.77 -7.66 5.08
CA LEU A 42 3.97 -8.11 5.81
C LEU A 42 3.61 -8.27 7.27
N ARG A 43 4.05 -9.37 7.90
CA ARG A 43 3.81 -9.66 9.33
C ARG A 43 5.02 -10.30 9.99
N ARG A 44 5.14 -10.10 11.30
CA ARG A 44 6.19 -10.71 12.14
C ARG A 44 5.83 -12.17 12.45
N GLY A 45 6.67 -13.10 12.05
CA GLY A 45 6.43 -14.54 12.22
C GLY A 45 5.20 -15.06 11.46
N SER A 46 4.99 -16.37 11.53
CA SER A 46 3.86 -17.05 10.87
C SER A 46 2.52 -16.87 11.59
N ASN A 47 2.53 -16.51 12.87
CA ASN A 47 1.35 -16.50 13.74
C ASN A 47 0.89 -15.09 14.16
N SER A 48 1.60 -14.01 13.80
CA SER A 48 1.09 -12.67 14.10
C SER A 48 -0.15 -12.36 13.27
N SER A 49 -1.19 -11.86 13.94
CA SER A 49 -2.42 -11.38 13.32
C SER A 49 -2.31 -9.94 12.80
N ALA A 50 -1.37 -9.14 13.34
CA ALA A 50 -1.24 -7.74 13.02
C ALA A 50 -0.18 -7.51 11.93
N PRO A 51 -0.56 -6.93 10.77
CA PRO A 51 0.40 -6.58 9.74
C PRO A 51 1.26 -5.39 10.17
N ILE A 52 2.54 -5.41 9.77
CA ILE A 52 3.47 -4.28 9.91
C ILE A 52 3.48 -3.40 8.66
N TRP A 53 2.98 -3.92 7.54
CA TRP A 53 2.73 -3.20 6.29
C TRP A 53 1.60 -3.92 5.55
N GLN A 54 0.77 -3.18 4.81
CA GLN A 54 -0.32 -3.75 4.02
C GLN A 54 -0.60 -2.94 2.74
N SER A 55 -0.90 -3.62 1.62
CA SER A 55 -1.18 -2.96 0.34
C SER A 55 -2.45 -2.12 0.38
N PHE A 56 -3.42 -2.48 1.22
CA PHE A 56 -4.66 -1.71 1.39
C PHE A 56 -4.44 -0.30 1.97
N ASP A 57 -3.24 0.02 2.48
CA ASP A 57 -2.86 1.38 2.86
C ASP A 57 -2.32 2.22 1.70
N TYR A 58 -2.05 1.60 0.55
CA TYR A 58 -1.46 2.20 -0.65
C TYR A 58 -2.26 1.79 -1.90
N PRO A 59 -3.51 2.25 -2.04
CA PRO A 59 -4.32 1.90 -3.19
C PRO A 59 -3.77 2.53 -4.48
N ALA A 60 -4.06 1.89 -5.62
CA ALA A 60 -3.80 2.42 -6.96
C ALA A 60 -5.09 3.09 -7.49
N ASP A 61 -5.72 2.51 -8.51
CA ASP A 61 -6.95 3.02 -9.14
C ASP A 61 -8.24 2.38 -8.57
N THR A 62 -8.11 1.25 -7.88
CA THR A 62 -9.23 0.39 -7.51
C THR A 62 -9.45 0.34 -5.99
N PHE A 63 -10.70 0.49 -5.57
CA PHE A 63 -11.15 0.24 -4.20
C PHE A 63 -11.57 -1.23 -4.04
N MET A 64 -10.93 -1.95 -3.11
CA MET A 64 -11.27 -3.35 -2.81
C MET A 64 -12.23 -3.46 -1.62
N ALA A 65 -13.05 -4.51 -1.60
CA ALA A 65 -13.84 -4.87 -0.43
C ALA A 65 -12.90 -5.06 0.78
N ASP A 66 -13.35 -4.66 1.96
CA ASP A 66 -12.58 -4.61 3.22
C ASP A 66 -11.42 -3.60 3.29
N SER A 67 -11.10 -2.91 2.19
CA SER A 67 -10.22 -1.74 2.24
C SER A 67 -10.98 -0.52 2.80
N LYS A 68 -10.23 0.50 3.21
CA LYS A 68 -10.79 1.75 3.75
C LYS A 68 -10.34 2.89 2.87
N LEU A 69 -11.25 3.76 2.46
CA LEU A 69 -10.94 5.00 1.76
C LEU A 69 -11.15 6.19 2.73
N GLY A 70 -10.22 7.14 2.74
CA GLY A 70 -10.24 8.30 3.63
C GLY A 70 -9.00 8.47 4.51
N LEU A 71 -9.09 9.35 5.53
CA LEU A 71 -7.96 9.72 6.39
C LEU A 71 -7.62 8.63 7.40
N ASN A 72 -6.42 8.05 7.30
CA ASN A 72 -5.85 7.28 8.39
C ASN A 72 -5.32 8.23 9.47
N LYS A 73 -6.09 8.39 10.54
CA LYS A 73 -5.76 9.29 11.67
C LYS A 73 -4.47 8.93 12.42
N LYS A 74 -3.98 7.68 12.32
CA LYS A 74 -2.74 7.25 12.97
C LYS A 74 -1.51 7.70 12.20
N THR A 75 -1.55 7.57 10.87
CA THR A 75 -0.44 7.93 9.98
C THR A 75 -0.58 9.34 9.39
N ASN A 76 -1.73 9.99 9.60
CA ASN A 76 -2.11 11.26 9.01
C ASN A 76 -2.03 11.26 7.46
N ARG A 77 -2.34 10.12 6.84
CA ARG A 77 -2.35 9.94 5.37
C ARG A 77 -3.77 9.73 4.88
N THR A 78 -4.19 10.53 3.91
CA THR A 78 -5.43 10.31 3.15
C THR A 78 -5.15 9.26 2.08
N LYS A 79 -6.02 8.25 2.01
CA LYS A 79 -6.00 7.27 0.93
C LYS A 79 -6.75 7.84 -0.27
N VAL A 80 -6.07 7.86 -1.40
CA VAL A 80 -6.53 8.44 -2.66
C VAL A 80 -6.45 7.36 -3.73
N LEU A 81 -7.52 7.18 -4.50
CA LEU A 81 -7.44 6.39 -5.73
C LEU A 81 -6.95 7.29 -6.84
N ILE A 82 -6.04 6.80 -7.67
CA ILE A 82 -5.52 7.54 -8.83
C ILE A 82 -5.75 6.66 -10.05
N SER A 83 -6.44 7.19 -11.06
CA SER A 83 -6.68 6.47 -12.31
C SER A 83 -5.37 6.06 -12.95
N TRP A 84 -5.40 5.03 -13.78
CA TRP A 84 -4.33 4.81 -14.73
C TRP A 84 -4.28 5.94 -15.76
N LYS A 85 -3.10 6.12 -16.37
CA LYS A 85 -2.91 7.08 -17.44
C LYS A 85 -3.71 6.71 -18.68
N ASN A 86 -3.79 5.41 -18.98
CA ASN A 86 -4.68 4.83 -19.98
C ASN A 86 -4.78 3.30 -19.75
N ILE A 87 -5.48 2.58 -20.64
CA ILE A 87 -5.71 1.13 -20.51
C ILE A 87 -4.43 0.28 -20.60
N GLU A 88 -3.35 0.80 -21.19
CA GLU A 88 -2.09 0.09 -21.40
C GLU A 88 -0.99 0.54 -20.42
N ASP A 89 -1.10 1.74 -19.84
CA ASP A 89 -0.10 2.35 -18.97
C ASP A 89 -0.66 2.56 -17.55
N PRO A 90 -0.26 1.71 -16.57
CA PRO A 90 -0.73 1.79 -15.19
C PRO A 90 -0.08 2.92 -14.38
N ALA A 91 0.75 3.77 -15.00
CA ALA A 91 1.25 4.97 -14.34
C ALA A 91 0.10 5.89 -13.90
N PRO A 92 0.30 6.72 -12.85
CA PRO A 92 -0.68 7.69 -12.39
C PRO A 92 -1.23 8.57 -13.53
N GLY A 93 -2.55 8.59 -13.66
CA GLY A 93 -3.30 9.35 -14.64
C GLY A 93 -3.74 10.71 -14.12
N LEU A 94 -4.76 11.27 -14.79
CA LEU A 94 -5.24 12.63 -14.52
C LEU A 94 -6.35 12.67 -13.47
N TYR A 95 -7.02 11.55 -13.20
CA TYR A 95 -8.18 11.53 -12.32
C TYR A 95 -7.84 10.92 -10.97
N SER A 96 -8.44 11.47 -9.92
CA SER A 96 -8.32 10.92 -8.57
C SER A 96 -9.65 10.92 -7.83
N LEU A 97 -9.78 10.04 -6.82
CA LEU A 97 -10.92 9.98 -5.92
C LEU A 97 -10.44 9.97 -4.48
N GLU A 98 -10.89 10.95 -3.69
CA GLU A 98 -10.52 11.06 -2.27
C GLU A 98 -11.70 11.50 -1.39
N HIS A 99 -11.62 11.21 -0.10
CA HIS A 99 -12.62 11.66 0.87
C HIS A 99 -12.35 13.12 1.27
N ASP A 100 -13.37 13.98 1.17
CA ASP A 100 -13.27 15.37 1.61
C ASP A 100 -13.07 15.42 3.14
N PRO A 101 -11.97 16.02 3.66
CA PRO A 101 -11.77 16.08 5.10
C PRO A 101 -12.79 16.99 5.82
N ASN A 102 -13.47 17.88 5.10
CA ASN A 102 -14.38 18.89 5.64
C ASN A 102 -15.86 18.56 5.46
N ALA A 103 -16.20 17.53 4.67
CA ALA A 103 -17.58 17.15 4.39
C ALA A 103 -17.72 15.62 4.25
N SER A 104 -18.94 15.10 4.41
CA SER A 104 -19.23 13.67 4.23
C SER A 104 -19.44 13.32 2.74
N GLN A 105 -18.43 13.60 1.91
CA GLN A 105 -18.48 13.38 0.47
C GLN A 105 -17.11 12.92 -0.07
N PHE A 106 -17.11 12.37 -1.28
CA PHE A 106 -15.90 12.11 -2.03
C PHE A 106 -15.76 13.15 -3.14
N ILE A 107 -14.53 13.60 -3.37
CA ILE A 107 -14.18 14.53 -4.45
C ILE A 107 -13.49 13.72 -5.53
N MET A 108 -13.95 13.92 -6.77
CA MET A 108 -13.25 13.47 -7.97
C MET A 108 -12.57 14.68 -8.60
N LEU A 109 -11.26 14.62 -8.73
CA LEU A 109 -10.43 15.65 -9.37
C LEU A 109 -9.88 15.13 -10.69
#